data_AF-A0A1V6ARP3-F1
#
_entry.id   AF-A0A1V6ARP3-F1
#
_cell.length_a   1.000
_cell.length_b   1.000
_cell.length_c   1.000
_cell.angle_alpha   90.00
_cell.angle_beta   90.00
_cell.angle_gamma   90.00
#
_symmetry.space_group_name_H-M   'P 1'
#
loop_
_entity.id
_entity.type
_entity.pdbx_description
1 polymer ?
#
loop_
_entity_poly.entity_id
_entity_poly.type
_entity_poly.pdbx_seq_one_letter_code
_entity_poly.pdbx_strand_id
1 'polypeptide(L)' 'MNVLIRIKNIIVLLLSFFFLMFGIHLLAGSFKMKNPLEFVMTLFSASFIILFCIVGILYAFFRLFPGKADDERNHVDTK' A
#
# COMPACT_ATOMS: atom_id res chain seq x y z
N MET A 1 9.03 0.15 23.82
CA MET A 1 9.13 -0.70 22.60
C MET A 1 8.07 -0.41 21.52
N ASN A 2 7.23 0.63 21.63
CA ASN A 2 6.17 0.92 20.65
C ASN A 2 6.53 1.99 19.60
N VAL A 3 7.45 2.91 19.93
CA VAL A 3 7.87 4.00 19.03
C VAL A 3 8.63 3.49 17.81
N LEU A 4 9.48 2.47 17.99
CA LEU A 4 10.23 1.85 16.89
C LEU A 4 9.30 1.19 15.85
N ILE A 5 8.19 0.60 16.31
CA ILE A 5 7.19 -0.05 15.44
C ILE A 5 6.43 1.02 14.64
N ARG A 6 6.04 2.13 15.29
CA ARG A 6 5.39 3.28 14.62
C ARG A 6 6.29 3.91 13.55
N ILE A 7 7.56 4.16 13.87
CA ILE A 7 8.56 4.73 12.94
C ILE A 7 8.77 3.79 11.74
N LYS A 8 8.96 2.49 11.99
CA LYS A 8 9.14 1.49 10.94
C LYS A 8 7.92 1.45 10.00
N ASN A 9 6.72 1.59 10.53
CA ASN A 9 5.49 1.64 9.75
C ASN A 9 5.36 2.93 8.91
N ILE A 10 5.77 4.08 9.45
CA ILE A 10 5.80 5.37 8.72
C ILE A 10 6.79 5.28 7.56
N ILE A 11 7.97 4.69 7.77
CA ILE A 11 8.97 4.48 6.72
C ILE A 11 8.42 3.58 5.62
N VAL A 12 7.76 2.47 5.98
CA VAL A 12 7.13 1.57 5.00
C VAL A 12 6.04 2.30 4.20
N LEU A 13 5.21 3.10 4.87
CA LEU A 13 4.16 3.88 4.21
C LEU A 13 4.75 4.92 3.24
N LEU A 14 5.78 5.66 3.67
CA LEU A 14 6.46 6.65 2.84
C LEU A 14 7.13 5.99 1.63
N LEU A 15 7.80 4.85 1.84
CA LEU A 15 8.47 4.11 0.78
C LEU A 15 7.46 3.55 -0.23
N SER A 16 6.34 2.97 0.23
CA SER A 16 5.29 2.51 -0.68
C SER A 16 4.61 3.66 -1.43
N PHE A 17 4.45 4.83 -0.81
CA PHE A 17 3.92 6.00 -1.50
C PHE A 17 4.86 6.50 -2.62
N PHE A 18 6.16 6.53 -2.34
CA PHE A 18 7.17 6.85 -3.35
C PHE A 18 7.14 5.87 -4.52
N PHE A 19 7.09 4.57 -4.21
CA PHE A 19 7.01 3.50 -5.20
C PHE A 19 5.71 3.53 -6.00
N LEU A 20 4.60 3.95 -5.39
CA LEU A 20 3.32 4.16 -6.07
C LEU A 20 3.42 5.28 -7.11
N MET A 21 4.01 6.42 -6.73
CA MET A 21 4.23 7.55 -7.64
C MET A 21 5.13 7.15 -8.81
N PHE A 22 6.18 6.35 -8.54
CA PHE A 22 7.02 5.76 -9.57
C PHE A 22 6.22 4.84 -10.51
N GLY A 23 5.34 3.98 -9.97
CA GLY A 23 4.45 3.14 -10.77
C GLY A 23 3.53 3.93 -11.69
N ILE A 24 2.92 5.02 -11.20
CA ILE A 24 2.09 5.93 -12.00
C ILE A 24 2.93 6.61 -13.09
N HIS A 25 4.15 7.05 -12.78
CA HIS A 25 5.05 7.63 -13.77
C HIS A 25 5.40 6.63 -14.87
N LEU A 26 5.65 5.36 -14.51
CA LEU A 26 5.89 4.27 -15.45
C LEU A 26 4.67 4.02 -16.35
N LEU A 27 3.47 4.04 -15.77
CA LEU A 27 2.20 3.90 -16.48
C LEU A 27 1.99 5.06 -17.47
N ALA A 28 2.25 6.30 -17.05
CA ALA A 28 2.20 7.49 -17.90
C ALA A 28 3.22 7.42 -19.05
N GLY A 29 4.41 6.88 -18.78
CA GLY A 29 5.44 6.62 -19.79
C GLY A 29 5.00 5.58 -20.83
N SER A 30 4.25 4.56 -20.41
CA SER A 30 3.69 3.56 -21.32
C SER A 30 2.80 4.22 -22.39
N PHE A 31 1.95 5.17 -22.00
CA PHE A 31 1.06 5.87 -22.95
C PHE A 31 1.79 6.69 -24.03
N LYS A 32 3.08 7.00 -23.84
CA LYS A 32 3.91 7.67 -24.85
C LYS A 32 4.63 6.70 -25.80
N MET A 33 4.57 5.39 -25.55
CA MET A 33 5.21 4.38 -26.40
C MET A 33 4.50 4.28 -27.76
N LYS A 34 5.29 4.32 -28.85
CA LYS A 34 4.77 4.14 -30.23
C LYS A 34 4.53 2.68 -30.59
N ASN A 35 5.23 1.75 -29.94
CA ASN A 35 5.10 0.32 -30.22
C ASN A 35 3.98 -0.30 -29.36
N PRO A 36 2.96 -0.94 -29.98
CA PRO A 36 1.82 -1.48 -29.25
C PRO A 36 2.19 -2.63 -28.32
N LEU A 37 3.25 -3.39 -28.64
CA LEU A 37 3.72 -4.50 -27.81
C LEU A 37 4.42 -3.99 -26.53
N GLU A 38 5.28 -2.97 -26.66
CA GLU A 38 5.93 -2.34 -25.51
C GLU A 38 4.93 -1.60 -24.62
N PHE A 39 3.89 -1.00 -25.20
CA PHE A 39 2.78 -0.39 -24.46
C PHE A 39 2.10 -1.41 -23.53
N VAL A 40 1.68 -2.56 -24.06
CA VAL A 40 0.98 -3.58 -23.26
C VAL A 40 1.89 -4.15 -22.17
N MET A 41 3.16 -4.47 -22.49
CA MET A 41 4.12 -4.94 -21.49
C MET A 41 4.33 -3.93 -20.36
N THR A 42 4.54 -2.65 -20.72
CA THR A 42 4.84 -1.60 -19.75
C THR A 42 3.60 -1.25 -18.92
N LEU A 43 2.41 -1.20 -19.53
CA LEU A 43 1.14 -0.96 -18.84
C LEU A 43 0.86 -2.06 -17.81
N PHE A 44 1.03 -3.32 -18.22
CA PHE A 44 0.77 -4.47 -17.37
C PHE A 44 1.76 -4.54 -16.20
N SER A 45 3.05 -4.32 -16.46
CA SER A 45 4.09 -4.24 -15.43
C SER A 45 3.83 -3.09 -14.44
N ALA A 46 3.54 -1.88 -14.95
CA ALA A 46 3.24 -0.72 -14.12
C ALA A 46 1.99 -0.95 -13.25
N SER A 47 0.96 -1.62 -13.78
CA SER A 47 -0.25 -1.95 -13.03
C SER A 47 0.03 -2.89 -11.85
N PHE A 48 0.90 -3.90 -12.02
CA PHE A 48 1.32 -4.74 -10.90
C PHE A 48 2.14 -4.00 -9.86
N ILE A 49 3.04 -3.11 -10.30
CA ILE A 49 3.81 -2.26 -9.38
C ILE A 49 2.84 -1.43 -8.54
N ILE A 50 1.88 -0.74 -9.18
CA ILE A 50 0.86 0.05 -8.49
C ILE A 50 0.05 -0.81 -7.52
N LEU A 51 -0.40 -2.00 -7.94
CA LEU A 51 -1.16 -2.92 -7.09
C LEU A 51 -0.35 -3.35 -5.85
N PHE A 52 0.92 -3.74 -6.04
CA PHE A 52 1.82 -4.13 -4.95
C PHE A 52 2.04 -2.97 -3.96
N CYS A 53 2.17 -1.74 -4.47
CA CYS A 53 2.30 -0.55 -3.64
C CYS A 53 1.04 -0.29 -2.82
N ILE A 54 -0.15 -0.40 -3.42
CA ILE A 54 -1.43 -0.22 -2.73
C ILE A 54 -1.59 -1.26 -1.62
N VAL A 55 -1.28 -2.54 -1.88
CA VAL A 55 -1.33 -3.60 -0.87
C VAL A 55 -0.35 -3.31 0.28
N GLY A 56 0.86 -2.84 -0.02
CA GLY A 56 1.83 -2.42 0.99
C GLY A 56 1.33 -1.27 1.87
N ILE A 57 0.71 -0.24 1.26
CA ILE A 57 0.09 0.88 1.98
C ILE A 57 -1.07 0.38 2.84
N LEU A 58 -1.94 -0.48 2.29
CA LEU A 58 -3.10 -1.01 2.98
C LEU A 58 -2.69 -1.88 4.19
N TYR A 59 -1.67 -2.72 4.02
CA TYR A 59 -1.08 -3.49 5.11
C TYR A 59 -0.50 -2.58 6.21
N ALA A 60 0.27 -1.57 5.82
CA ALA A 60 0.79 -0.59 6.77
C ALA A 60 -0.36 0.14 7.49
N PHE A 61 -1.42 0.50 6.78
CA PHE A 61 -2.59 1.18 7.33
C PHE A 61 -3.35 0.32 8.35
N PHE A 62 -3.70 -0.93 8.02
CA PHE A 62 -4.34 -1.89 8.93
C PHE A 62 -3.47 -2.21 10.16
N ARG A 63 -2.15 -2.28 9.99
CA ARG A 63 -1.21 -2.47 11.10
C ARG A 63 -1.13 -1.25 12.02
N LEU A 64 -1.32 -0.04 11.49
CA LEU A 64 -1.23 1.22 12.24
C LEU A 64 -2.53 1.59 12.95
N PHE A 65 -3.66 1.20 12.37
CA PHE A 65 -5.00 1.22 12.95
C PHE A 65 -5.46 -0.22 13.23
N PRO A 66 -4.94 -0.89 14.27
CA PRO A 66 -5.63 -2.08 14.78
C PRO A 66 -7.03 -1.60 15.18
N GLY A 67 -8.04 -2.02 14.42
CA GLY A 67 -9.44 -1.74 14.75
C GLY A 67 -9.66 -2.12 16.21
N LYS A 68 -10.19 -1.18 16.98
CA LYS A 68 -10.53 -1.31 18.39
C LYS A 68 -11.72 -2.27 18.55
N ALA A 69 -11.57 -3.52 18.09
CA ALA A 69 -12.62 -4.52 17.98
C ALA A 69 -12.65 -5.52 19.15
N ASP A 70 -12.07 -5.17 20.30
CA ASP A 70 -12.11 -6.00 21.52
C ASP A 70 -12.74 -5.27 22.73
N ASP A 71 -13.42 -4.14 22.52
CA ASP A 71 -14.05 -3.37 23.61
C ASP A 71 -15.47 -3.87 23.98
N GLU A 72 -15.97 -4.91 23.31
CA GLU A 72 -17.34 -5.42 23.49
C GLU A 72 -17.39 -6.90 23.92
N ARG A 73 -16.42 -7.35 24.73
CA ARG A 73 -16.49 -8.68 25.38
C ARG A 73 -16.29 -8.67 26.90
N ASN A 74 -16.24 -7.50 27.53
CA ASN A 74 -16.08 -7.36 28.98
C ASN A 74 -17.34 -6.83 29.70
N HIS A 75 -18.52 -6.86 29.06
CA HIS A 75 -19.77 -6.38 29.65
C HIS A 75 -20.87 -7.45 29.75
N VAL A 76 -20.50 -8.74 29.68
CA VAL A 76 -21.43 -9.87 29.87
C VAL A 76 -21.10 -10.67 31.14
N ASP A 77 -20.04 -10.32 31.88
CA ASP A 77 -19.66 -10.96 33.15
C ASP A 77 -20.24 -10.24 34.38
N THR A 78 -21.42 -9.65 34.25
CA THR A 78 -22.15 -9.09 35.39
C THR A 78 -23.65 -9.32 35.20
N LYS A 79 -24.10 -10.55 35.43
CA LYS A 79 -25.39 -10.79 36.07
C LYS A 79 -25.49 -12.16 36.71
#